data_AF-A0A833G114-F1
#
_entry.id   AF-A0A833G114-F1
#
_cell.length_a   1.000
_cell.length_b   1.000
_cell.length_c   1.000
_cell.angle_alpha   90.00
_cell.angle_beta   90.00
_cell.angle_gamma   90.00
#
_symmetry.space_group_name_H-M   'P 1'
#
loop_
_entity.id
_entity.type
_entity.pdbx_description
1 polymer ?
#
loop_
_entity_poly.entity_id
_entity_poly.type
_entity_poly.pdbx_seq_one_letter_code
_entity_poly.pdbx_strand_id
1 'polypeptide(L)' 'MNSRIVVDPITRIEGHLRIEAEVKDGVITDAWSAGTMVRGFELILKGRDPRDAWAFTERVCGVCTTVHALAS' A
#
# COMPACT_ATOMS: atom_id res chain seq x y z
N MET A 1 19.04 -25.67 -4.24
CA MET A 1 17.76 -25.79 -3.50
C MET A 1 16.89 -24.64 -3.92
N ASN A 2 15.68 -24.89 -4.43
CA ASN A 2 14.69 -23.84 -4.64
C ASN A 2 13.98 -23.60 -3.30
N SER A 3 14.07 -22.39 -2.78
CA SER A 3 13.37 -22.00 -1.55
C SER A 3 12.55 -20.75 -1.80
N ARG A 4 11.29 -20.77 -1.34
CA ARG A 4 10.44 -19.58 -1.28
C ARG A 4 10.62 -18.91 0.07
N ILE A 5 10.97 -17.64 0.07
CA ILE A 5 11.13 -16.80 1.26
C ILE A 5 9.95 -15.83 1.33
N VAL A 6 9.42 -15.63 2.53
CA VAL A 6 8.32 -14.70 2.79
C VAL A 6 8.77 -13.71 3.85
N VAL A 7 8.64 -12.41 3.55
CA VAL A 7 8.85 -11.32 4.51
C VAL A 7 7.51 -10.60 4.70
N ASP A 8 6.91 -10.83 5.86
CA ASP A 8 5.60 -10.32 6.23
C ASP A 8 5.56 -10.15 7.77
N PRO A 9 5.57 -8.91 8.31
CA PRO A 9 5.50 -7.65 7.58
C PRO A 9 6.87 -7.13 7.11
N ILE A 10 6.89 -6.37 6.01
CA ILE A 10 7.99 -5.43 5.72
C ILE A 10 7.90 -4.26 6.71
N THR A 11 9.02 -3.94 7.37
CA THR A 11 9.09 -2.88 8.38
C THR A 11 9.78 -1.61 7.85
N ARG A 12 9.70 -0.51 8.61
CA ARG A 12 10.24 0.83 8.27
C ARG A 12 9.69 1.41 6.96
N ILE A 13 8.43 1.14 6.68
CA ILE A 13 7.65 1.71 5.58
C ILE A 13 6.32 2.26 6.12
N GLU A 14 5.57 2.97 5.27
CA GLU A 14 4.14 3.22 5.51
C GLU A 14 3.32 2.04 4.97
N GLY A 15 2.22 1.69 5.66
CA GLY A 15 1.28 0.68 5.19
C GLY A 15 1.62 -0.77 5.56
N HIS A 16 0.98 -1.70 4.85
CA HIS A 16 1.09 -3.15 5.07
C HIS A 16 1.55 -3.82 3.79
N LEU A 17 2.79 -4.32 3.80
CA LEU A 17 3.42 -4.93 2.63
C LEU A 17 3.97 -6.30 2.98
N ARG A 18 3.66 -7.25 2.11
CA ARG A 18 4.22 -8.59 2.07
C ARG A 18 5.06 -8.72 0.80
N ILE A 19 6.27 -9.24 0.95
CA ILE A 19 7.14 -9.63 -0.17
C ILE A 19 7.39 -11.14 -0.11
N GLU A 20 7.23 -11.80 -1.25
CA GLU A 20 7.63 -13.19 -1.42
C GLU A 20 8.70 -13.25 -2.52
N ALA A 21 9.72 -14.07 -2.34
CA ALA A 21 10.79 -14.24 -3.31
C ALA A 21 11.15 -15.72 -3.47
N GLU A 22 11.29 -16.16 -4.71
CA GLU A 22 11.90 -17.45 -5.04
C GLU A 22 13.40 -17.27 -5.19
N VAL A 23 14.17 -18.09 -4.48
CA VAL A 23 15.64 -18.05 -4.50
C VAL A 23 16.18 -19.36 -5.03
N LYS A 24 17.04 -19.25 -6.03
CA LYS A 24 17.81 -20.35 -6.62
C LYS A 24 19.29 -19.97 -6.62
N ASP A 25 20.12 -20.83 -6.04
CA ASP A 25 21.58 -20.68 -6.00
C ASP A 25 22.03 -19.30 -5.48
N GLY A 26 21.32 -18.79 -4.46
CA GLY A 26 21.59 -17.50 -3.82
C GLY A 26 21.06 -16.28 -4.58
N VAL A 27 20.40 -16.47 -5.73
CA VAL A 27 19.86 -15.39 -6.57
C VAL A 27 18.32 -15.43 -6.54
N ILE A 28 17.69 -14.27 -6.42
CA ILE A 28 16.23 -14.14 -6.55
C ILE A 28 15.86 -14.35 -8.02
N THR A 29 15.01 -15.33 -8.31
CA THR A 29 14.55 -15.65 -9.67
C THR A 29 13.15 -15.15 -9.96
N ASP A 30 12.32 -14.99 -8.93
CA ASP A 30 10.96 -14.44 -9.04
C ASP A 30 10.56 -13.75 -7.73
N ALA A 31 9.62 -12.81 -7.78
CA ALA A 31 9.14 -12.09 -6.61
C ALA A 31 7.69 -11.60 -6.75
N TRP A 32 7.00 -11.52 -5.61
CA TRP A 32 5.64 -11.01 -5.49
C TRP A 32 5.57 -9.90 -4.46
N SER A 33 4.85 -8.83 -4.81
CA SER A 33 4.54 -7.71 -3.93
C SER A 33 3.04 -7.67 -3.68
N ALA A 34 2.65 -7.73 -2.40
CA ALA A 34 1.25 -7.74 -2.00
C ALA A 34 0.98 -6.70 -0.92
N GLY A 35 0.13 -5.72 -1.23
CA GLY A 35 -0.49 -4.86 -0.23
C GLY A 35 -1.61 -5.62 0.45
N THR A 36 -1.52 -5.82 1.77
CA THR A 36 -2.43 -6.71 2.52
C THR A 36 -3.55 -5.97 3.26
N MET A 37 -3.71 -4.66 3.01
CA MET A 37 -4.73 -3.82 3.65
C MET A 37 -5.46 -2.94 2.63
N VAL A 38 -6.77 -2.78 2.80
CA VAL A 38 -7.62 -1.92 1.97
C VAL A 38 -8.64 -1.18 2.83
N ARG A 39 -8.97 0.07 2.45
CA ARG A 39 -9.98 0.91 3.11
C ARG A 39 -11.12 1.37 2.20
N GLY A 40 -10.90 1.45 0.88
CA GLY A 40 -11.95 1.83 -0.07
C GLY A 40 -12.36 3.32 -0.03
N PHE A 41 -11.41 4.25 0.09
CA PHE A 41 -11.69 5.70 0.13
C PHE A 41 -12.54 6.20 -1.06
N GLU A 42 -12.28 5.69 -2.26
CA GLU A 42 -13.03 6.05 -3.47
C GLU A 42 -14.51 5.64 -3.37
N LEU A 43 -14.80 4.51 -2.72
CA LEU A 43 -16.17 4.08 -2.45
C LEU A 43 -16.83 4.95 -1.39
N ILE A 44 -16.08 5.33 -0.34
CA ILE A 44 -16.56 6.22 0.72
C ILE A 44 -16.97 7.59 0.16
N LEU A 45 -16.31 8.07 -0.89
CA LEU A 45 -16.57 9.37 -1.51
C LEU A 45 -17.84 9.41 -2.38
N LYS A 46 -18.35 8.26 -2.83
CA LYS A 46 -19.51 8.23 -3.74
C LYS A 46 -20.73 8.90 -3.10
N GLY A 47 -21.31 9.87 -3.81
CA GLY A 47 -22.52 10.59 -3.39
C GLY A 47 -22.28 11.71 -2.37
N ARG A 48 -21.02 12.01 -2.01
CA ARG A 48 -20.68 13.16 -1.16
C ARG A 48 -20.58 14.44 -1.98
N ASP A 49 -20.67 15.57 -1.29
CA ASP A 49 -20.40 16.87 -1.89
C ASP A 49 -18.92 16.94 -2.32
N PRO A 50 -18.61 17.34 -3.58
CA PRO A 50 -17.22 17.44 -4.04
C PRO A 50 -16.33 18.33 -3.15
N ARG A 51 -16.89 19.34 -2.48
CA ARG A 51 -16.16 20.25 -1.60
C ARG A 51 -15.63 19.56 -0.33
N ASP A 52 -16.21 18.43 0.05
CA ASP A 52 -15.78 17.65 1.22
C ASP A 52 -14.64 16.69 0.87
N ALA A 53 -14.38 16.42 -0.41
CA ALA A 53 -13.52 15.32 -0.86
C ALA A 53 -12.09 15.40 -0.28
N TRP A 54 -11.49 16.59 -0.29
CA TRP A 54 -10.12 16.83 0.20
C TRP A 54 -9.94 16.41 1.67
N ALA A 55 -10.98 16.58 2.50
CA ALA A 55 -10.92 16.23 3.90
C ALA A 55 -10.90 14.71 4.10
N PHE A 56 -11.55 13.94 3.22
CA PHE A 56 -11.50 12.47 3.25
C PHE A 56 -10.23 11.93 2.61
N THR A 57 -9.87 12.39 1.41
CA THR A 57 -8.71 11.91 0.66
C THR A 57 -7.40 12.17 1.40
N GLU A 58 -7.28 13.26 2.17
CA GLU A 58 -6.12 13.53 3.03
C GLU A 58 -5.81 12.41 4.01
N ARG A 59 -6.81 11.58 4.38
CA ARG A 59 -6.61 10.45 5.30
C ARG A 59 -6.19 9.17 4.59
N VAL A 60 -5.97 9.21 3.28
CA VAL A 60 -5.34 8.10 2.54
C VAL A 60 -3.93 7.85 3.09
N CYS A 61 -3.17 8.87 3.45
CA CYS A 61 -1.79 8.70 3.91
C CYS A 61 -1.40 9.80 4.90
N GLY A 62 -1.06 9.42 6.13
CA GLY A 62 -0.60 10.36 7.16
C GLY A 62 0.89 10.70 7.08
N VAL A 63 1.70 9.85 6.43
CA VAL A 63 3.14 10.11 6.22
C VAL A 63 3.33 11.17 5.14
N CYS A 64 2.67 10.96 4.00
CA CYS A 64 2.61 11.88 2.88
C CYS A 64 1.44 12.87 3.00
N THR A 65 1.27 13.44 4.19
CA THR A 65 0.23 14.45 4.46
C THR A 65 0.33 15.65 3.51
N THR A 66 -0.74 16.44 3.43
CA THR A 66 -0.99 17.61 2.58
C THR A 66 -1.21 17.28 1.10
N VAL A 67 -0.53 16.27 0.56
CA VAL A 67 -0.53 16.04 -0.90
C VAL A 67 -1.87 15.54 -1.44
N HIS A 68 -2.61 14.74 -0.64
CA HIS A 68 -3.90 14.21 -1.05
C HIS A 68 -5.01 15.26 -0.93
N ALA A 69 -4.95 16.14 0.09
CA ALA A 69 -5.79 17.32 0.15
C ALA A 69 -5.56 18.24 -1.04
N LEU A 70 -4.29 18.53 -1.39
CA LEU A 70 -3.94 19.44 -2.48
C LEU A 70 -4.36 18.93 -3.86
N ALA A 71 -4.31 17.61 -4.06
CA ALA A 71 -4.68 16.98 -5.32
C ALA A 71 -6.20 16.84 -5.53
N SER A 72 -7.00 16.99 -4.47
CA SER A 72 -8.45 16.80 -4.48
C SER A 72 -9.21 18.06 -4.87
#